data_AF-A0AAD0CDE1-F1
#
_entry.id   AF-A0AAD0CDE1-F1
#
_cell.length_a   1.000
_cell.length_b   1.000
_cell.length_c   1.000
_cell.angle_alpha   90.00
_cell.angle_beta   90.00
_cell.angle_gamma   90.00
#
_symmetry.space_group_name_H-M   'P 1'
#
loop_
_entity.id
_entity.type
_entity.pdbx_description
1 polymer ?
#
loop_
_entity_poly.entity_id
_entity_poly.type
_entity_poly.pdbx_seq_one_letter_code
_entity_poly.pdbx_strand_id
1 'polypeptide(L)'
;MKKLLFLLSLLLFGCTPSETDTLNEMYQTAKKEKDLIKLQNSLHNLSALESDTWQDEYISITQSNENIKLANEALSLGQLHDALNYAIKSSQTFYSKQASEVVSEVNKKAVNLKKLYIELNTLDKQKDSLNKRIAMIHEQDPKNWNIIEFNMLLVDLINIKNIFAKLASKLNKVINEGGIYVEASEQTTKQLALLDDSINILLSQVVKPVSHGLIKFSVSTSEQTHLNLNHFSDKNVPSMMAFYYKKFNVENKKYTDLLENAHLVTFQNNYKGAINISNFYSLYSELSNPPETFENYEKIIQSKQVDVIAIADKAEPYIRLNPKITVYKAHFLTAFYEDLQQFMNE
;
A
#
# COMPACT_ATOMS: atom_id res chain seq x y z
N MET A 1 55.59 -68.68 -26.35
CA MET A 1 55.29 -67.23 -26.38
C MET A 1 53.81 -66.88 -26.17
N LYS A 2 52.83 -67.64 -26.69
CA LYS A 2 51.39 -67.31 -26.51
C LYS A 2 50.82 -67.47 -25.09
N LYS A 3 51.44 -68.27 -24.21
CA LYS A 3 51.00 -68.43 -22.81
C LYS A 3 51.52 -67.33 -21.86
N LEU A 4 52.58 -66.60 -22.24
CA LEU A 4 53.13 -65.51 -21.41
C LEU A 4 52.34 -64.21 -21.58
N LEU A 5 51.83 -63.95 -22.79
CA LEU A 5 50.97 -62.80 -23.07
C LEU A 5 49.62 -62.87 -22.34
N PHE A 6 49.07 -64.08 -22.15
CA PHE A 6 47.78 -64.28 -21.47
C PHE A 6 47.89 -64.07 -19.95
N LEU A 7 49.07 -64.32 -19.36
CA LEU A 7 49.38 -64.06 -17.95
C LEU A 7 49.65 -62.56 -17.68
N LEU A 8 50.20 -61.83 -18.64
CA LEU A 8 50.37 -60.37 -18.55
C LEU A 8 49.04 -59.60 -18.69
N SER A 9 48.07 -60.11 -19.45
CA SER A 9 46.72 -59.53 -19.51
C SER A 9 45.85 -59.84 -18.28
N LEU A 10 46.23 -60.83 -17.47
CA LEU A 10 45.59 -61.14 -16.18
C LEU A 10 46.17 -60.33 -15.00
N LEU A 11 47.30 -59.63 -15.19
CA LEU A 11 47.86 -58.67 -14.23
C LEU A 11 47.36 -57.23 -14.45
N LEU A 12 46.50 -57.01 -15.45
CA LEU A 12 45.76 -55.76 -15.68
C LEU A 12 44.34 -55.81 -15.08
N PHE A 13 44.07 -56.75 -14.17
CA PHE A 13 42.85 -56.73 -13.37
C PHE A 13 42.91 -55.59 -12.35
N GLY A 14 42.26 -54.49 -12.74
CA GLY A 14 41.59 -53.56 -11.84
C GLY A 14 42.45 -52.93 -10.77
N CYS A 15 43.10 -51.80 -11.10
CA CYS A 15 43.09 -50.69 -10.15
C CYS A 15 41.63 -50.34 -9.91
N THR A 16 41.00 -51.02 -8.96
CA THR A 16 39.82 -50.46 -8.30
C THR A 16 40.29 -49.12 -7.74
N PRO A 17 39.61 -48.00 -8.06
CA PRO A 17 39.99 -46.73 -7.49
C PRO A 17 40.05 -46.91 -5.98
N SER A 18 41.05 -46.31 -5.33
CA SER A 18 41.05 -46.35 -3.87
C SER A 18 39.73 -45.79 -3.36
N GLU A 19 39.29 -46.23 -2.18
CA GLU A 19 38.08 -45.69 -1.55
C GLU A 19 38.14 -44.15 -1.49
N THR A 20 39.34 -43.61 -1.24
CA THR A 20 39.65 -42.18 -1.29
C THR A 20 39.46 -41.56 -2.68
N ASP A 21 39.91 -42.20 -3.76
CA ASP A 21 39.73 -41.69 -5.14
C ASP A 21 38.24 -41.60 -5.52
N THR A 22 37.48 -42.64 -5.15
CA THR A 22 36.03 -42.68 -5.41
C THR A 22 35.30 -41.59 -4.64
N LEU A 23 35.65 -41.40 -3.35
CA LEU A 23 35.08 -40.34 -2.52
C LEU A 23 35.46 -38.93 -3.00
N ASN A 24 36.69 -38.75 -3.49
CA ASN A 24 37.14 -37.49 -4.08
C ASN A 24 36.36 -37.17 -5.37
N GLU A 25 36.11 -38.15 -6.23
CA GLU A 25 35.27 -37.97 -7.43
C GLU A 25 33.83 -37.56 -7.05
N MET A 26 33.24 -38.20 -6.02
CA MET A 26 31.93 -37.83 -5.48
C MET A 26 31.93 -36.40 -4.90
N TYR A 27 32.99 -36.01 -4.19
CA TYR A 27 33.19 -34.64 -3.69
C TYR A 27 33.23 -33.62 -4.83
N GLN A 28 34.07 -33.84 -5.84
CA GLN A 28 34.19 -32.93 -7.00
C GLN A 28 32.88 -32.82 -7.77
N THR A 29 32.19 -33.95 -7.95
CA THR A 29 30.87 -33.98 -8.59
C THR A 29 29.85 -33.19 -7.78
N ALA A 30 29.74 -33.41 -6.47
CA ALA A 30 28.82 -32.68 -5.61
C ALA A 30 29.10 -31.17 -5.59
N LYS A 31 30.39 -30.78 -5.55
CA LYS A 31 30.83 -29.38 -5.60
C LYS A 31 30.45 -28.73 -6.92
N LYS A 32 30.65 -29.42 -8.05
CA LYS A 32 30.25 -28.97 -9.39
C LYS A 32 28.73 -28.89 -9.56
N GLU A 33 28.00 -29.86 -9.05
CA GLU A 33 26.52 -29.90 -9.05
C GLU A 33 25.90 -28.90 -8.06
N LYS A 34 26.73 -28.25 -7.23
CA LYS A 34 26.28 -27.38 -6.13
C LYS A 34 25.32 -28.09 -5.16
N ASP A 35 25.49 -29.40 -4.98
CA ASP A 35 24.64 -30.22 -4.12
C ASP A 35 25.22 -30.31 -2.71
N LEU A 36 24.70 -29.46 -1.81
CA LEU A 36 25.21 -29.31 -0.45
C LEU A 36 25.13 -30.61 0.36
N ILE A 37 24.06 -31.38 0.19
CA ILE A 37 23.84 -32.62 0.97
C ILE A 37 24.84 -33.68 0.54
N LYS A 38 25.01 -33.87 -0.78
CA LYS A 38 26.02 -34.81 -1.30
C LYS A 38 27.43 -34.36 -0.91
N LEU A 39 27.71 -33.04 -0.95
CA LEU A 39 29.00 -32.48 -0.59
C LEU A 39 29.33 -32.76 0.89
N GLN A 40 28.37 -32.54 1.80
CA GLN A 40 28.54 -32.86 3.22
C GLN A 40 28.82 -34.35 3.45
N ASN A 41 28.07 -35.24 2.79
CA ASN A 41 28.25 -36.68 2.93
C ASN A 41 29.63 -37.14 2.44
N SER A 42 30.09 -36.63 1.30
CA SER A 42 31.44 -36.93 0.78
C SER A 42 32.53 -36.43 1.73
N LEU A 43 32.40 -35.21 2.27
CA LEU A 43 33.34 -34.63 3.22
C LEU A 43 33.36 -35.35 4.58
N HIS A 44 32.22 -35.86 5.05
CA HIS A 44 32.15 -36.69 6.26
C HIS A 44 33.02 -37.95 6.11
N ASN A 45 32.89 -38.64 4.98
CA ASN A 45 33.66 -39.86 4.72
C ASN A 45 35.16 -39.56 4.48
N LEU A 46 35.47 -38.47 3.77
CA LEU A 46 36.87 -38.05 3.54
C LEU A 46 37.57 -37.62 4.84
N SER A 47 36.89 -36.88 5.72
CA SER A 47 37.45 -36.47 7.02
C SER A 47 37.65 -37.64 7.99
N ALA A 48 36.87 -38.72 7.84
CA ALA A 48 37.10 -39.96 8.59
C ALA A 48 38.37 -40.71 8.14
N LEU A 49 38.79 -40.55 6.88
CA LEU A 49 40.01 -41.17 6.33
C LEU A 49 41.25 -40.31 6.53
N GLU A 50 41.14 -38.99 6.32
CA GLU A 50 42.25 -38.04 6.41
C GLU A 50 41.78 -36.72 7.04
N SER A 51 41.68 -36.72 8.37
CA SER A 51 41.05 -35.62 9.12
C SER A 51 41.71 -34.26 8.87
N ASP A 52 43.05 -34.19 8.93
CA ASP A 52 43.80 -32.92 8.81
C ASP A 52 43.54 -32.16 7.50
N THR A 53 43.17 -32.88 6.44
CA THR A 53 42.94 -32.29 5.11
C THR A 53 41.50 -31.79 4.92
N TRP A 54 40.52 -32.48 5.52
CA TRP A 54 39.10 -32.28 5.17
C TRP A 54 38.21 -31.77 6.31
N GLN A 55 38.70 -31.80 7.56
CA GLN A 55 37.88 -31.50 8.74
C GLN A 55 37.29 -30.09 8.73
N ASP A 56 38.08 -29.07 8.34
CA ASP A 56 37.63 -27.67 8.35
C ASP A 56 36.54 -27.40 7.30
N GLU A 57 36.70 -27.94 6.08
CA GLU A 57 35.67 -27.83 5.04
C GLU A 57 34.42 -28.62 5.45
N TYR A 58 34.58 -29.81 6.05
CA TYR A 58 33.45 -30.59 6.57
C TYR A 58 32.65 -29.84 7.63
N ILE A 59 33.31 -29.19 8.59
CA ILE A 59 32.66 -28.38 9.63
C ILE A 59 31.89 -27.22 8.99
N SER A 60 32.53 -26.49 8.07
CA SER A 60 31.92 -25.34 7.39
C SER A 60 30.69 -25.75 6.56
N ILE A 61 30.79 -26.84 5.79
CA ILE A 61 29.68 -27.38 4.99
C ILE A 61 28.56 -27.92 5.88
N THR A 62 28.88 -28.50 7.04
CA THR A 62 27.88 -28.94 8.02
C THR A 62 27.08 -27.75 8.55
N GLN A 63 27.76 -26.67 8.93
CA GLN A 63 27.09 -25.43 9.37
C GLN A 63 26.25 -24.81 8.23
N SER A 64 26.74 -24.84 6.99
CA SER A 64 25.95 -24.39 5.83
C SER A 64 24.67 -25.22 5.67
N ASN A 65 24.74 -26.55 5.84
CA ASN A 65 23.55 -27.41 5.76
C ASN A 65 22.60 -27.23 6.95
N GLU A 66 23.10 -26.95 8.15
CA GLU A 66 22.28 -26.56 9.30
C GLU A 66 21.50 -25.28 9.03
N ASN A 67 22.13 -24.26 8.42
CA ASN A 67 21.44 -23.05 7.99
C ASN A 67 20.33 -23.37 6.97
N ILE A 68 20.53 -24.29 6.01
CA ILE A 68 19.45 -24.72 5.10
C ILE A 68 18.29 -25.39 5.84
N LYS A 69 18.56 -26.19 6.88
CA LYS A 69 17.50 -26.81 7.69
C LYS A 69 16.68 -25.73 8.40
N LEU A 70 17.35 -24.76 9.04
CA LEU A 70 16.70 -23.61 9.67
C LEU A 70 15.90 -22.77 8.67
N ALA A 71 16.43 -22.60 7.46
CA ALA A 71 15.76 -21.85 6.40
C ALA A 71 14.45 -22.53 5.96
N ASN A 72 14.47 -23.86 5.81
CA ASN A 72 13.27 -24.64 5.48
C ASN A 72 12.25 -24.67 6.61
N GLU A 73 12.70 -24.75 7.87
CA GLU A 73 11.82 -24.65 9.03
C GLU A 73 11.13 -23.28 9.07
N ALA A 74 11.89 -22.19 8.97
CA ALA A 74 11.36 -20.83 8.89
C ALA A 74 10.37 -20.67 7.72
N LEU A 75 10.68 -21.23 6.54
CA LEU A 75 9.79 -21.20 5.38
C LEU A 75 8.47 -21.96 5.62
N SER A 76 8.53 -23.08 6.36
CA SER A 76 7.35 -23.87 6.74
C SER A 76 6.45 -23.13 7.74
N LEU A 77 7.07 -22.31 8.60
CA LEU A 77 6.40 -21.43 9.56
C LEU A 77 5.96 -20.09 8.93
N GLY A 78 6.27 -19.87 7.64
CA GLY A 78 5.95 -18.63 6.92
C GLY A 78 6.82 -17.42 7.30
N GLN A 79 7.89 -17.64 8.06
CA GLN A 79 8.88 -16.63 8.45
C GLN A 79 9.83 -16.31 7.28
N LEU A 80 9.32 -15.60 6.28
CA LEU A 80 10.03 -15.40 5.01
C LEU A 80 11.37 -14.67 5.14
N HIS A 81 11.47 -13.71 6.06
CA HIS A 81 12.72 -12.97 6.30
C HIS A 81 13.78 -13.86 6.94
N ASP A 82 13.41 -14.66 7.94
CA ASP A 82 14.33 -15.59 8.58
C ASP A 82 14.78 -16.70 7.61
N ALA A 83 13.84 -17.23 6.80
CA ALA A 83 14.15 -18.18 5.75
C ALA A 83 15.18 -17.64 4.75
N LEU A 84 14.99 -16.39 4.31
CA LEU A 84 15.94 -15.71 3.42
C LEU A 84 17.31 -15.52 4.08
N ASN A 85 17.34 -15.04 5.33
CA ASN A 85 18.58 -14.80 6.07
C ASN A 85 19.39 -16.08 6.30
N TYR A 86 18.74 -17.19 6.64
CA TYR A 86 19.41 -18.48 6.78
C TYR A 86 19.92 -19.01 5.43
N ALA A 87 19.16 -18.83 4.35
CA ALA A 87 19.61 -19.21 3.01
C ALA A 87 20.83 -18.37 2.56
N ILE A 88 20.84 -17.06 2.82
CA ILE A 88 21.99 -16.18 2.56
C ILE A 88 23.21 -16.63 3.37
N LYS A 89 23.06 -16.89 4.68
CA LYS A 89 24.16 -17.40 5.53
C LYS A 89 24.74 -18.72 5.01
N SER A 90 23.89 -19.62 4.53
CA SER A 90 24.33 -20.86 3.88
C SER A 90 25.15 -20.56 2.62
N SER A 91 24.65 -19.67 1.74
CA SER A 91 25.33 -19.30 0.49
C SER A 91 26.64 -18.55 0.68
N GLN A 92 26.79 -17.77 1.75
CA GLN A 92 28.08 -17.15 2.11
C GLN A 92 29.18 -18.19 2.34
N THR A 93 28.81 -19.40 2.78
CA THR A 93 29.74 -20.52 2.93
C THR A 93 29.86 -21.32 1.62
N PHE A 94 28.73 -21.68 1.01
CA PHE A 94 28.68 -22.43 -0.23
C PHE A 94 27.37 -22.15 -0.98
N TYR A 95 27.48 -21.53 -2.16
CA TYR A 95 26.32 -21.27 -3.02
C TYR A 95 25.76 -22.59 -3.58
N SER A 96 24.68 -23.08 -2.95
CA SER A 96 24.10 -24.40 -3.21
C SER A 96 22.75 -24.32 -3.91
N LYS A 97 22.37 -25.41 -4.60
CA LYS A 97 21.01 -25.54 -5.16
C LYS A 97 19.93 -25.45 -4.07
N GLN A 98 20.20 -25.98 -2.87
CA GLN A 98 19.27 -25.94 -1.75
C GLN A 98 19.01 -24.51 -1.27
N ALA A 99 20.04 -23.66 -1.19
CA ALA A 99 19.87 -22.25 -0.88
C ALA A 99 19.03 -21.54 -1.97
N SER A 100 19.34 -21.79 -3.25
CA SER A 100 18.58 -21.23 -4.37
C SER A 100 17.11 -21.66 -4.38
N GLU A 101 16.82 -22.91 -4.03
CA GLU A 101 15.44 -23.43 -3.91
C GLU A 101 14.66 -22.70 -2.82
N VAL A 102 15.25 -22.52 -1.63
CA VAL A 102 14.62 -21.77 -0.54
C VAL A 102 14.35 -20.32 -0.95
N VAL A 103 15.34 -19.63 -1.53
CA VAL A 103 15.18 -18.24 -1.97
C VAL A 103 14.12 -18.12 -3.07
N SER A 104 14.09 -19.04 -4.02
CA SER A 104 13.05 -19.09 -5.06
C SER A 104 11.65 -19.19 -4.46
N GLU A 105 11.49 -19.99 -3.41
CA GLU A 105 10.20 -20.16 -2.76
C GLU A 105 9.80 -18.96 -1.90
N VAL A 106 10.74 -18.35 -1.17
CA VAL A 106 10.56 -17.04 -0.53
C VAL A 106 10.11 -16.00 -1.55
N ASN A 107 10.78 -15.96 -2.71
CA ASN A 107 10.53 -15.01 -3.79
C ASN A 107 9.10 -15.11 -4.36
N LYS A 108 8.57 -16.34 -4.48
CA LYS A 108 7.19 -16.61 -4.91
C LYS A 108 6.17 -16.19 -3.87
N LYS A 109 6.42 -16.51 -2.59
CA LYS A 109 5.50 -16.13 -1.50
C LYS A 109 5.45 -14.61 -1.30
N ALA A 110 6.60 -13.94 -1.36
CA ALA A 110 6.73 -12.51 -1.07
C ALA A 110 6.18 -11.54 -2.14
N VAL A 111 5.45 -12.01 -3.17
CA VAL A 111 4.98 -11.16 -4.30
C VAL A 111 4.21 -9.92 -3.82
N ASN A 112 3.36 -10.03 -2.81
CA ASN A 112 2.61 -8.89 -2.29
C ASN A 112 3.47 -7.91 -1.48
N LEU A 113 4.49 -8.42 -0.76
CA LEU A 113 5.45 -7.59 -0.03
C LEU A 113 6.30 -6.75 -1.01
N LYS A 114 6.74 -7.35 -2.11
CA LYS A 114 7.45 -6.63 -3.17
C LYS A 114 6.61 -5.53 -3.79
N LYS A 115 5.32 -5.82 -4.06
CA LYS A 115 4.40 -4.81 -4.59
C LYS A 115 4.24 -3.66 -3.58
N LEU A 116 4.05 -3.96 -2.31
CA LEU A 116 3.99 -2.93 -1.26
C LEU A 116 5.26 -2.07 -1.23
N TYR A 117 6.45 -2.70 -1.27
CA TYR A 117 7.72 -1.99 -1.32
C TYR A 117 7.82 -1.03 -2.53
N ILE A 118 7.43 -1.49 -3.72
CA ILE A 118 7.43 -0.69 -4.95
C ILE A 118 6.47 0.51 -4.82
N GLU A 119 5.26 0.29 -4.32
CA GLU A 119 4.26 1.36 -4.19
C GLU A 119 4.65 2.38 -3.12
N LEU A 120 5.22 1.94 -1.98
CA LEU A 120 5.75 2.84 -0.95
C LEU A 120 6.88 3.71 -1.50
N ASN A 121 7.81 3.13 -2.27
CA ASN A 121 8.89 3.89 -2.89
C ASN A 121 8.40 4.85 -3.99
N THR A 122 7.38 4.44 -4.74
CA THR A 122 6.76 5.30 -5.75
C THR A 122 6.10 6.51 -5.08
N LEU A 123 5.35 6.27 -4.00
CA LEU A 123 4.75 7.34 -3.21
C LEU A 123 5.82 8.26 -2.60
N ASP A 124 6.92 7.70 -2.06
CA ASP A 124 8.02 8.49 -1.50
C ASP A 124 8.66 9.43 -2.53
N LYS A 125 8.82 8.97 -3.78
CA LYS A 125 9.32 9.81 -4.88
C LYS A 125 8.33 10.90 -5.30
N GLN A 126 7.04 10.63 -5.19
CA GLN A 126 5.98 11.58 -5.58
C GLN A 126 5.61 12.57 -4.47
N LYS A 127 5.93 12.26 -3.20
CA LYS A 127 5.42 12.97 -2.02
C LYS A 127 5.67 14.48 -2.08
N ASP A 128 6.85 14.92 -2.53
CA ASP A 128 7.22 16.35 -2.50
C ASP A 128 6.43 17.13 -3.55
N SER A 129 6.19 16.53 -4.72
CA SER A 129 5.33 17.11 -5.76
C SER A 129 3.87 17.20 -5.31
N LEU A 130 3.35 16.13 -4.69
CA LEU A 130 2.01 16.10 -4.13
C LEU A 130 1.86 17.17 -3.02
N ASN A 131 2.81 17.23 -2.10
CA ASN A 131 2.82 18.21 -1.02
C ASN A 131 2.88 19.65 -1.51
N LYS A 132 3.64 19.92 -2.58
CA LYS A 132 3.68 21.25 -3.21
C LYS A 132 2.32 21.64 -3.78
N ARG A 133 1.65 20.72 -4.48
CA ARG A 133 0.31 20.95 -5.05
C ARG A 133 -0.74 21.18 -3.95
N ILE A 134 -0.66 20.40 -2.88
CA ILE A 134 -1.50 20.58 -1.70
C ILE A 134 -1.27 21.97 -1.10
N ALA A 135 -0.02 22.35 -0.82
CA ALA A 135 0.31 23.67 -0.26
C ALA A 135 -0.20 24.82 -1.13
N MET A 136 -0.01 24.75 -2.46
CA MET A 136 -0.52 25.76 -3.40
C MET A 136 -2.03 25.97 -3.32
N ILE A 137 -2.79 24.89 -3.13
CA ILE A 137 -4.24 24.94 -2.94
C ILE A 137 -4.57 25.57 -1.59
N HIS A 138 -3.86 25.20 -0.52
CA HIS A 138 -4.08 25.73 0.83
C HIS A 138 -3.73 27.21 1.00
N GLU A 139 -2.80 27.75 0.22
CA GLU A 139 -2.42 29.17 0.25
C GLU A 139 -3.46 30.09 -0.41
N GLN A 140 -4.44 29.54 -1.12
CA GLN A 140 -5.45 30.29 -1.87
C GLN A 140 -6.84 30.16 -1.26
N ASP A 141 -7.64 31.22 -1.34
CA ASP A 141 -9.07 31.17 -1.05
C ASP A 141 -9.76 30.15 -2.01
N PRO A 142 -10.62 29.24 -1.52
CA PRO A 142 -11.29 28.23 -2.34
C PRO A 142 -12.02 28.79 -3.58
N LYS A 143 -12.49 30.04 -3.54
CA LYS A 143 -13.11 30.70 -4.72
C LYS A 143 -12.14 30.98 -5.88
N ASN A 144 -10.84 30.89 -5.62
CA ASN A 144 -9.77 31.16 -6.58
C ASN A 144 -9.06 29.89 -7.05
N TRP A 145 -9.42 28.73 -6.51
CA TRP A 145 -8.80 27.48 -6.87
C TRP A 145 -8.99 27.15 -8.35
N ASN A 146 -7.93 26.65 -8.96
CA ASN A 146 -8.02 26.01 -10.27
C ASN A 146 -8.69 24.64 -10.10
N ILE A 147 -9.96 24.54 -10.52
CA ILE A 147 -10.77 23.31 -10.40
C ILE A 147 -10.10 22.13 -11.10
N ILE A 148 -9.41 22.35 -12.22
CA ILE A 148 -8.72 21.27 -12.95
C ILE A 148 -7.57 20.72 -12.10
N GLU A 149 -6.74 21.60 -11.53
CA GLU A 149 -5.60 21.20 -10.69
C GLU A 149 -6.06 20.50 -9.40
N PHE A 150 -7.12 21.02 -8.76
CA PHE A 150 -7.76 20.39 -7.61
C PHE A 150 -8.28 18.99 -7.95
N ASN A 151 -9.03 18.85 -9.04
CA ASN A 151 -9.58 17.56 -9.47
C ASN A 151 -8.46 16.56 -9.76
N MET A 152 -7.41 16.97 -10.47
CA MET A 152 -6.26 16.11 -10.74
C MET A 152 -5.59 15.66 -9.44
N LEU A 153 -5.42 16.55 -8.46
CA LEU A 153 -4.82 16.18 -7.17
C LEU A 153 -5.70 15.19 -6.41
N LEU A 154 -7.01 15.42 -6.39
CA LEU A 154 -7.96 14.54 -5.74
C LEU A 154 -7.99 13.15 -6.38
N VAL A 155 -7.96 13.07 -7.71
CA VAL A 155 -7.85 11.81 -8.47
C VAL A 155 -6.55 11.08 -8.13
N ASP A 156 -5.41 11.78 -8.15
CA ASP A 156 -4.10 11.18 -7.84
C ASP A 156 -4.10 10.54 -6.45
N LEU A 157 -4.58 11.28 -5.44
CA LEU A 157 -4.63 10.79 -4.05
C LEU A 157 -5.60 9.60 -3.88
N ILE A 158 -6.79 9.66 -4.51
CA ILE A 158 -7.75 8.56 -4.46
C ILE A 158 -7.18 7.32 -5.16
N ASN A 159 -6.51 7.47 -6.29
CA ASN A 159 -5.88 6.36 -7.01
C ASN A 159 -4.79 5.70 -6.17
N ILE A 160 -3.92 6.49 -5.55
CA ILE A 160 -2.89 6.00 -4.63
C ILE A 160 -3.56 5.24 -3.47
N LYS A 161 -4.58 5.83 -2.82
CA LYS A 161 -5.34 5.15 -1.75
C LYS A 161 -5.92 3.81 -2.23
N ASN A 162 -6.52 3.78 -3.41
CA ASN A 162 -7.13 2.56 -3.97
C ASN A 162 -6.08 1.46 -4.24
N ILE A 163 -4.85 1.82 -4.62
CA ILE A 163 -3.73 0.87 -4.75
C ILE A 163 -3.40 0.27 -3.37
N PHE A 164 -3.21 1.11 -2.35
CA PHE A 164 -2.92 0.63 -0.99
C PHE A 164 -4.08 -0.19 -0.40
N ALA A 165 -5.34 0.13 -0.72
CA ALA A 165 -6.50 -0.63 -0.25
C ALA A 165 -6.53 -2.04 -0.86
N LYS A 166 -6.20 -2.15 -2.15
CA LYS A 166 -6.05 -3.46 -2.82
C LYS A 166 -4.89 -4.26 -2.23
N LEU A 167 -3.78 -3.62 -1.89
CA LEU A 167 -2.65 -4.27 -1.23
C LEU A 167 -3.01 -4.75 0.18
N ALA A 168 -3.67 -3.92 0.99
CA ALA A 168 -4.14 -4.28 2.33
C ALA A 168 -5.04 -5.52 2.29
N SER A 169 -5.99 -5.56 1.35
CA SER A 169 -6.85 -6.73 1.15
C SER A 169 -6.07 -8.00 0.81
N LYS A 170 -4.99 -7.91 0.01
CA LYS A 170 -4.15 -9.06 -0.33
C LYS A 170 -3.28 -9.50 0.84
N LEU A 171 -2.70 -8.56 1.59
CA LEU A 171 -1.87 -8.85 2.77
C LEU A 171 -2.71 -9.49 3.89
N ASN A 172 -3.93 -9.00 4.12
CA ASN A 172 -4.83 -9.57 5.12
C ASN A 172 -5.22 -11.03 4.84
N LYS A 173 -5.20 -11.48 3.57
CA LYS A 173 -5.46 -12.88 3.24
C LYS A 173 -4.33 -13.82 3.66
N VAL A 174 -3.12 -13.30 3.78
CA VAL A 174 -1.90 -14.05 4.10
C VAL A 174 -1.32 -13.64 5.47
N ILE A 175 -2.07 -12.90 6.27
CA ILE A 175 -1.60 -12.39 7.57
C ILE A 175 -1.28 -13.51 8.56
N ASN A 176 -1.98 -14.63 8.45
CA ASN A 176 -1.75 -15.84 9.25
C ASN A 176 -0.47 -16.59 8.84
N GLU A 177 0.18 -16.21 7.74
CA GLU A 177 1.47 -16.76 7.32
C GLU A 177 2.65 -16.16 8.12
N GLY A 178 2.40 -15.27 9.10
CA GLY A 178 3.40 -14.89 10.09
C GLY A 178 3.99 -13.48 9.93
N GLY A 179 5.09 -13.24 10.68
CA GLY A 179 5.51 -11.92 11.17
C GLY A 179 5.60 -10.81 10.12
N ILE A 180 6.34 -11.02 9.02
CA ILE A 180 6.55 -9.97 8.00
C ILE A 180 5.25 -9.48 7.35
N TYR A 181 4.22 -10.35 7.26
CA TYR A 181 2.91 -9.98 6.71
C TYR A 181 2.06 -9.20 7.70
N VAL A 182 2.18 -9.49 9.00
CA VAL A 182 1.53 -8.71 10.07
C VAL A 182 2.08 -7.28 10.04
N GLU A 183 3.40 -7.13 10.08
CA GLU A 183 4.04 -5.82 10.06
C GLU A 183 3.72 -5.05 8.76
N ALA A 184 3.73 -5.73 7.61
CA ALA A 184 3.37 -5.11 6.33
C ALA A 184 1.90 -4.67 6.29
N SER A 185 1.00 -5.43 6.91
CA SER A 185 -0.42 -5.08 7.00
C SER A 185 -0.65 -3.85 7.89
N GLU A 186 0.00 -3.79 9.05
CA GLU A 186 -0.07 -2.62 9.94
C GLU A 186 0.41 -1.35 9.25
N GLN A 187 1.51 -1.45 8.50
CA GLN A 187 2.07 -0.34 7.74
C GLN A 187 1.15 0.12 6.62
N THR A 188 0.60 -0.82 5.87
CA THR A 188 -0.37 -0.52 4.81
C THR A 188 -1.60 0.18 5.40
N THR A 189 -2.06 -0.26 6.57
CA THR A 189 -3.19 0.36 7.28
C THR A 189 -2.87 1.77 7.74
N LYS A 190 -1.69 2.00 8.32
CA LYS A 190 -1.21 3.35 8.69
C LYS A 190 -1.12 4.27 7.47
N GLN A 191 -0.57 3.78 6.36
CA GLN A 191 -0.47 4.56 5.12
C GLN A 191 -1.85 4.90 4.54
N LEU A 192 -2.81 3.98 4.62
CA LEU A 192 -4.19 4.23 4.22
C LEU A 192 -4.86 5.33 5.04
N ALA A 193 -4.67 5.32 6.37
CA ALA A 193 -5.21 6.36 7.24
C ALA A 193 -4.63 7.74 6.87
N LEU A 194 -3.32 7.84 6.66
CA LEU A 194 -2.66 9.09 6.24
C LEU A 194 -3.18 9.61 4.89
N LEU A 195 -3.44 8.71 3.93
CA LEU A 195 -4.02 9.07 2.63
C LEU A 195 -5.49 9.51 2.76
N ASP A 196 -6.27 8.82 3.59
CA ASP A 196 -7.67 9.19 3.87
C ASP A 196 -7.74 10.56 4.52
N ASP A 197 -6.90 10.83 5.53
CA ASP A 197 -6.80 12.14 6.18
C ASP A 197 -6.44 13.22 5.16
N SER A 198 -5.47 12.98 4.28
CA SER A 198 -5.07 13.94 3.25
C SER A 198 -6.21 14.27 2.28
N ILE A 199 -6.99 13.27 1.87
CA ILE A 199 -8.16 13.48 1.00
C ILE A 199 -9.27 14.22 1.76
N ASN A 200 -9.55 13.84 3.01
CA ASN A 200 -10.57 14.49 3.84
C ASN A 200 -10.17 15.94 4.19
N ILE A 201 -8.89 16.27 4.32
CA ILE A 201 -8.42 17.66 4.44
C ILE A 201 -8.83 18.46 3.21
N LEU A 202 -8.55 17.98 2.00
CA LEU A 202 -8.95 18.68 0.78
C LEU A 202 -10.47 18.85 0.67
N LEU A 203 -11.24 17.79 0.97
CA LEU A 203 -12.71 17.84 0.95
C LEU A 203 -13.28 18.78 2.03
N SER A 204 -12.65 18.85 3.20
CA SER A 204 -13.08 19.74 4.29
C SER A 204 -13.02 21.22 3.90
N GLN A 205 -12.01 21.58 3.11
CA GLN A 205 -11.81 22.93 2.59
C GLN A 205 -12.82 23.30 1.49
N VAL A 206 -13.46 22.31 0.84
CA VAL A 206 -14.61 22.52 -0.04
C VAL A 206 -15.89 22.70 0.77
N VAL A 207 -16.12 21.79 1.73
CA VAL A 207 -17.36 21.76 2.53
C VAL A 207 -17.50 23.02 3.39
N LYS A 208 -16.46 23.45 4.11
CA LYS A 208 -16.55 24.56 5.07
C LYS A 208 -17.08 25.88 4.47
N PRO A 209 -16.50 26.45 3.40
CA PRO A 209 -16.99 27.71 2.84
C PRO A 209 -18.40 27.55 2.26
N VAL A 210 -18.71 26.41 1.63
CA VAL A 210 -20.05 26.15 1.08
C VAL A 210 -21.08 26.05 2.22
N SER A 211 -20.77 25.34 3.30
CA SER A 211 -21.65 25.23 4.47
C SER A 211 -21.94 26.58 5.10
N HIS A 212 -20.91 27.42 5.26
CA HIS A 212 -21.09 28.76 5.83
C HIS A 212 -21.99 29.63 4.94
N GLY A 213 -21.75 29.63 3.62
CA GLY A 213 -22.59 30.34 2.66
C GLY A 213 -24.03 29.85 2.65
N LEU A 214 -24.21 28.52 2.66
CA LEU A 214 -25.51 27.86 2.64
C LEU A 214 -26.31 28.14 3.91
N ILE A 215 -25.71 28.03 5.10
CA ILE A 215 -26.37 28.33 6.38
C ILE A 215 -26.86 29.78 6.39
N LYS A 216 -25.98 30.73 6.05
CA LYS A 216 -26.31 32.16 6.02
C LYS A 216 -27.46 32.45 5.05
N PHE A 217 -27.43 31.84 3.87
CA PHE A 217 -28.50 31.95 2.89
C PHE A 217 -29.81 31.36 3.40
N SER A 218 -29.79 30.15 3.95
CA SER A 218 -30.99 29.49 4.46
C SER A 218 -31.66 30.28 5.59
N VAL A 219 -30.90 30.88 6.51
CA VAL A 219 -31.46 31.77 7.55
C VAL A 219 -32.15 32.97 6.92
N SER A 220 -31.45 33.70 6.04
CA SER A 220 -31.99 34.89 5.40
C SER A 220 -33.24 34.59 4.56
N THR A 221 -33.24 33.49 3.81
CA THR A 221 -34.36 33.08 2.96
C THR A 221 -35.57 32.63 3.80
N SER A 222 -35.34 32.00 4.96
CA SER A 222 -36.40 31.69 5.93
C SER A 222 -37.09 32.96 6.44
N GLU A 223 -36.31 33.93 6.92
CA GLU A 223 -36.82 35.20 7.44
C GLU A 223 -37.60 35.98 6.38
N GLN A 224 -37.07 36.06 5.16
CA GLN A 224 -37.74 36.73 4.05
C GLN A 224 -39.02 36.01 3.62
N THR A 225 -39.05 34.68 3.66
CA THR A 225 -40.26 33.90 3.38
C THR A 225 -41.35 34.22 4.40
N HIS A 226 -41.01 34.21 5.70
CA HIS A 226 -41.96 34.51 6.76
C HIS A 226 -42.52 35.93 6.64
N LEU A 227 -41.66 36.92 6.41
CA LEU A 227 -42.08 38.30 6.16
C LEU A 227 -43.02 38.40 4.96
N ASN A 228 -42.71 37.75 3.84
CA ASN A 228 -43.53 37.82 2.64
C ASN A 228 -44.88 37.11 2.81
N LEU A 229 -44.94 35.96 3.48
CA LEU A 229 -46.20 35.26 3.79
C LEU A 229 -47.11 36.10 4.71
N ASN A 230 -46.54 36.93 5.60
CA ASN A 230 -47.32 37.80 6.47
C ASN A 230 -47.91 39.04 5.74
N HIS A 231 -47.35 39.44 4.59
CA HIS A 231 -47.71 40.69 3.92
C HIS A 231 -48.31 40.50 2.51
N PHE A 232 -48.13 39.34 1.90
CA PHE A 232 -48.59 39.05 0.53
C PHE A 232 -49.34 37.72 0.49
N SER A 233 -50.16 37.53 -0.55
CA SER A 233 -50.83 36.26 -0.78
C SER A 233 -49.82 35.16 -1.11
N ASP A 234 -50.11 33.93 -0.68
CA ASP A 234 -49.27 32.75 -0.89
C ASP A 234 -48.88 32.53 -2.35
N LYS A 235 -49.73 32.96 -3.30
CA LYS A 235 -49.48 32.86 -4.75
C LYS A 235 -48.36 33.78 -5.25
N ASN A 236 -48.07 34.87 -4.53
CA ASN A 236 -47.07 35.87 -4.91
C ASN A 236 -45.71 35.65 -4.25
N VAL A 237 -45.67 34.94 -3.12
CA VAL A 237 -44.42 34.66 -2.39
C VAL A 237 -43.39 33.88 -3.23
N PRO A 238 -43.75 32.85 -4.02
CA PRO A 238 -42.78 32.10 -4.82
C PRO A 238 -41.95 32.96 -5.78
N SER A 239 -42.58 33.91 -6.47
CA SER A 239 -41.88 34.76 -7.44
C SER A 239 -40.94 35.76 -6.75
N MET A 240 -41.30 36.23 -5.56
CA MET A 240 -40.44 37.08 -4.72
C MET A 240 -39.23 36.29 -4.22
N MET A 241 -39.43 35.06 -3.75
CA MET A 241 -38.36 34.22 -3.25
C MET A 241 -37.40 33.77 -4.37
N ALA A 242 -37.90 33.53 -5.59
CA ALA A 242 -37.08 33.15 -6.73
C ALA A 242 -35.92 34.13 -7.02
N PHE A 243 -36.12 35.43 -6.77
CA PHE A 243 -35.05 36.43 -6.92
C PHE A 243 -33.90 36.21 -5.93
N TYR A 244 -34.20 35.92 -4.66
CA TYR A 244 -33.20 35.66 -3.62
C TYR A 244 -32.36 34.42 -3.95
N TYR A 245 -33.01 33.34 -4.38
CA TYR A 245 -32.35 32.12 -4.84
C TYR A 245 -31.44 32.36 -6.05
N LYS A 246 -31.92 33.10 -7.06
CA LYS A 246 -31.12 33.45 -8.23
C LYS A 246 -29.88 34.25 -7.83
N LYS A 247 -30.01 35.22 -6.92
CA LYS A 247 -28.88 36.02 -6.43
C LYS A 247 -27.86 35.16 -5.69
N PHE A 248 -28.31 34.30 -4.77
CA PHE A 248 -27.44 33.38 -4.04
C PHE A 248 -26.65 32.46 -4.97
N ASN A 249 -27.31 31.85 -5.95
CA ASN A 249 -26.67 30.95 -6.91
C ASN A 249 -25.62 31.67 -7.77
N VAL A 250 -25.85 32.92 -8.14
CA VAL A 250 -24.85 33.73 -8.86
C VAL A 250 -23.65 34.06 -7.97
N GLU A 251 -23.89 34.46 -6.71
CA GLU A 251 -22.83 34.82 -5.77
C GLU A 251 -21.97 33.62 -5.34
N ASN A 252 -22.56 32.42 -5.28
CA ASN A 252 -21.90 31.20 -4.80
C ASN A 252 -21.40 30.27 -5.90
N LYS A 253 -21.64 30.61 -7.18
CA LYS A 253 -21.36 29.74 -8.34
C LYS A 253 -20.00 29.06 -8.27
N LYS A 254 -18.93 29.79 -7.94
CA LYS A 254 -17.58 29.22 -7.88
C LYS A 254 -17.43 28.11 -6.83
N TYR A 255 -18.05 28.27 -5.67
CA TYR A 255 -18.03 27.25 -4.62
C TYR A 255 -18.92 26.05 -4.97
N THR A 256 -20.03 26.31 -5.66
CA THR A 256 -20.92 25.27 -6.20
C THR A 256 -20.20 24.44 -7.25
N ASP A 257 -19.52 25.08 -8.20
CA ASP A 257 -18.73 24.40 -9.24
C ASP A 257 -17.66 23.51 -8.59
N LEU A 258 -16.98 24.00 -7.54
CA LEU A 258 -16.00 23.22 -6.79
C LEU A 258 -16.62 22.01 -6.07
N LEU A 259 -17.78 22.18 -5.42
CA LEU A 259 -18.50 21.11 -4.74
C LEU A 259 -18.99 20.04 -5.73
N GLU A 260 -19.59 20.44 -6.84
CA GLU A 260 -20.06 19.53 -7.88
C GLU A 260 -18.89 18.71 -8.45
N ASN A 261 -17.76 19.35 -8.74
CA ASN A 261 -16.57 18.68 -9.23
C ASN A 261 -15.98 17.71 -8.19
N ALA A 262 -15.89 18.11 -6.93
CA ALA A 262 -15.45 17.21 -5.85
C ALA A 262 -16.38 16.00 -5.71
N HIS A 263 -17.69 16.20 -5.80
CA HIS A 263 -18.68 15.12 -5.80
C HIS A 263 -18.49 14.16 -6.99
N LEU A 264 -18.36 14.68 -8.22
CA LEU A 264 -18.15 13.87 -9.41
C LEU A 264 -16.86 13.05 -9.33
N VAL A 265 -15.74 13.67 -8.95
CA VAL A 265 -14.45 13.00 -8.83
C VAL A 265 -14.51 11.88 -7.79
N THR A 266 -15.05 12.14 -6.60
CA THR A 266 -15.15 11.12 -5.55
C THR A 266 -16.09 9.98 -5.94
N PHE A 267 -17.23 10.29 -6.58
CA PHE A 267 -18.18 9.29 -7.06
C PHE A 267 -17.57 8.40 -8.16
N GLN A 268 -16.99 8.98 -9.20
CA GLN A 268 -16.40 8.24 -10.33
C GLN A 268 -15.23 7.36 -9.89
N ASN A 269 -14.48 7.77 -8.87
CA ASN A 269 -13.33 7.03 -8.35
C ASN A 269 -13.69 6.13 -7.14
N ASN A 270 -14.98 5.94 -6.86
CA ASN A 270 -15.50 5.10 -5.77
C ASN A 270 -14.92 5.44 -4.37
N TYR A 271 -14.61 6.71 -4.13
CA TYR A 271 -14.09 7.14 -2.84
C TYR A 271 -15.22 7.26 -1.80
N LYS A 272 -15.04 6.60 -0.66
CA LYS A 272 -15.86 6.76 0.54
C LYS A 272 -14.91 7.11 1.69
N GLY A 273 -15.03 8.32 2.21
CA GLY A 273 -14.23 8.84 3.33
C GLY A 273 -15.09 9.37 4.45
N ALA A 274 -14.47 9.99 5.46
CA ALA A 274 -15.17 10.58 6.60
C ALA A 274 -16.12 11.72 6.18
N ILE A 275 -15.72 12.49 5.15
CA ILE A 275 -16.55 13.54 4.56
C ILE A 275 -17.37 12.94 3.42
N ASN A 276 -18.67 12.80 3.66
CA ASN A 276 -19.61 12.34 2.64
C ASN A 276 -20.05 13.50 1.75
N ILE A 277 -19.24 13.78 0.74
CA ILE A 277 -19.47 14.88 -0.21
C ILE A 277 -20.75 14.68 -1.04
N SER A 278 -21.16 13.44 -1.31
CA SER A 278 -22.39 13.14 -2.04
C SER A 278 -23.62 13.56 -1.26
N ASN A 279 -23.70 13.21 0.03
CA ASN A 279 -24.79 13.67 0.89
C ASN A 279 -24.79 15.19 1.01
N PHE A 280 -23.62 15.80 1.12
CA PHE A 280 -23.50 17.26 1.20
C PHE A 280 -23.97 17.95 -0.10
N TYR A 281 -23.63 17.41 -1.26
CA TYR A 281 -24.10 17.89 -2.56
C TYR A 281 -25.62 17.80 -2.69
N SER A 282 -26.24 16.69 -2.25
CA SER A 282 -27.70 16.55 -2.22
C SER A 282 -28.36 17.61 -1.32
N LEU A 283 -27.84 17.81 -0.10
CA LEU A 283 -28.34 18.84 0.82
C LEU A 283 -28.19 20.25 0.24
N TYR A 284 -27.05 20.55 -0.39
CA TYR A 284 -26.83 21.81 -1.08
C TYR A 284 -27.89 22.02 -2.16
N SER A 285 -28.08 21.05 -3.06
CA SER A 285 -29.04 21.13 -4.16
C SER A 285 -30.47 21.37 -3.66
N GLU A 286 -30.86 20.73 -2.56
CA GLU A 286 -32.17 20.93 -1.96
C GLU A 286 -32.35 22.32 -1.33
N LEU A 287 -31.30 22.88 -0.72
CA LEU A 287 -31.35 24.17 -0.04
C LEU A 287 -31.10 25.36 -0.99
N SER A 288 -30.41 25.15 -2.11
CA SER A 288 -30.11 26.18 -3.11
C SER A 288 -31.19 26.35 -4.17
N ASN A 289 -32.27 25.57 -4.09
CA ASN A 289 -33.42 25.64 -5.00
C ASN A 289 -34.69 26.04 -4.23
N PRO A 290 -35.59 26.82 -4.86
CA PRO A 290 -36.87 27.17 -4.25
C PRO A 290 -37.72 25.92 -3.99
N PRO A 291 -38.40 25.84 -2.84
CA PRO A 291 -39.29 24.71 -2.54
C PRO A 291 -40.53 24.77 -3.43
N GLU A 292 -41.22 23.64 -3.55
CA GLU A 292 -42.53 23.58 -4.22
C GLU A 292 -43.61 24.31 -3.42
N THR A 293 -43.52 24.30 -2.08
CA THR A 293 -44.46 24.98 -1.18
C THR A 293 -43.74 25.71 -0.05
N PHE A 294 -44.26 26.88 0.34
CA PHE A 294 -43.66 27.73 1.37
C PHE A 294 -44.27 27.56 2.77
N GLU A 295 -45.41 26.88 2.89
CA GLU A 295 -46.20 26.74 4.13
C GLU A 295 -45.45 26.04 5.27
N ASN A 296 -44.43 25.21 4.96
CA ASN A 296 -43.58 24.52 5.94
C ASN A 296 -42.08 24.79 5.76
N TYR A 297 -41.74 25.81 4.97
CA TYR A 297 -40.38 26.02 4.49
C TYR A 297 -39.38 26.31 5.62
N GLU A 298 -39.78 27.06 6.64
CA GLU A 298 -38.95 27.32 7.82
C GLU A 298 -38.55 26.02 8.54
N LYS A 299 -39.51 25.12 8.80
CA LYS A 299 -39.23 23.83 9.47
C LYS A 299 -38.32 22.95 8.63
N ILE A 300 -38.51 22.94 7.32
CA ILE A 300 -37.69 22.18 6.37
C ILE A 300 -36.25 22.72 6.37
N ILE A 301 -36.07 24.05 6.33
CA ILE A 301 -34.75 24.68 6.42
C ILE A 301 -34.08 24.34 7.75
N GLN A 302 -34.77 24.52 8.88
CA GLN A 302 -34.20 24.26 10.20
C GLN A 302 -33.73 22.80 10.32
N SER A 303 -34.53 21.85 9.84
CA SER A 303 -34.13 20.43 9.81
C SER A 303 -32.86 20.21 8.97
N LYS A 304 -32.80 20.75 7.76
CA LYS A 304 -31.66 20.54 6.85
C LYS A 304 -30.41 21.31 7.29
N GLN A 305 -30.56 22.43 8.00
CA GLN A 305 -29.43 23.15 8.60
C GLN A 305 -28.72 22.30 9.65
N VAL A 306 -29.45 21.52 10.45
CA VAL A 306 -28.83 20.57 11.40
C VAL A 306 -27.93 19.57 10.66
N ASP A 307 -28.39 19.06 9.51
CA ASP A 307 -27.60 18.12 8.71
C ASP A 307 -26.35 18.78 8.09
N VAL A 308 -26.47 20.01 7.60
CA VAL A 308 -25.34 20.81 7.07
C VAL A 308 -24.30 21.08 8.17
N ILE A 309 -24.75 21.43 9.38
CA ILE A 309 -23.88 21.65 10.54
C ILE A 309 -23.18 20.34 10.92
N ALA A 310 -23.89 19.22 10.99
CA ALA A 310 -23.29 17.93 11.33
C ALA A 310 -22.18 17.50 10.35
N ILE A 311 -22.33 17.82 9.05
CA ILE A 311 -21.29 17.57 8.05
C ILE A 311 -20.11 18.54 8.20
N ALA A 312 -20.38 19.83 8.49
CA ALA A 312 -19.35 20.83 8.74
C ALA A 312 -18.53 20.49 10.01
N ASP A 313 -19.17 20.02 11.06
CA ASP A 313 -18.52 19.60 12.31
C ASP A 313 -17.60 18.39 12.10
N LYS A 314 -17.98 17.46 11.21
CA LYS A 314 -17.09 16.35 10.80
C LYS A 314 -15.89 16.81 9.98
N ALA A 315 -16.00 17.95 9.29
CA ALA A 315 -14.92 18.53 8.51
C ALA A 315 -13.92 19.31 9.38
N GLU A 316 -14.37 19.87 10.52
CA GLU A 316 -13.59 20.74 11.40
C GLU A 316 -12.25 20.15 11.90
N PRO A 317 -12.15 18.86 12.30
CA PRO A 317 -10.87 18.27 12.70
C PRO A 317 -9.81 18.31 11.59
N TYR A 318 -10.23 18.11 10.33
CA TYR A 318 -9.33 18.04 9.19
C TYR A 318 -8.79 19.41 8.79
N ILE A 319 -9.54 20.48 9.04
CA ILE A 319 -9.09 21.85 8.74
C ILE A 319 -7.86 22.26 9.55
N ARG A 320 -7.66 21.63 10.72
CA ARG A 320 -6.54 21.92 11.64
C ARG A 320 -5.32 21.05 11.41
N LEU A 321 -5.42 20.04 10.54
CA LEU A 321 -4.32 19.14 10.23
C LEU A 321 -3.37 19.79 9.23
N ASN A 322 -2.08 19.46 9.36
CA ASN A 322 -1.08 19.87 8.38
C ASN A 322 -1.32 19.10 7.07
N PRO A 323 -1.54 19.78 5.94
CA PRO A 323 -1.92 19.13 4.70
C PRO A 323 -0.68 18.58 3.99
N LYS A 324 -0.07 17.54 4.58
CA LYS A 324 1.14 16.92 4.07
C LYS A 324 1.02 15.40 3.99
N ILE A 325 1.23 14.88 2.79
CA ILE A 325 1.51 13.47 2.53
C ILE A 325 2.78 13.07 3.26
N THR A 326 2.60 12.13 4.18
CA THR A 326 3.67 11.43 4.87
C THR A 326 3.73 10.00 4.34
N VAL A 327 4.95 9.52 4.08
CA VAL A 327 5.18 8.15 3.64
C VAL A 327 5.77 7.37 4.80
N TYR A 328 5.08 6.32 5.20
CA TYR A 328 5.55 5.43 6.24
C TYR A 328 6.56 4.43 5.64
N LYS A 329 7.86 4.73 5.74
CA LYS A 329 8.91 3.81 5.31
C LYS A 329 9.15 2.71 6.33
N ALA A 330 9.20 1.50 5.81
CA ALA A 330 9.35 0.27 6.54
C ALA A 330 10.77 -0.25 6.40
N HIS A 331 11.62 -0.01 7.39
CA HIS A 331 13.02 -0.46 7.33
C HIS A 331 13.15 -1.97 7.08
N PHE A 332 12.24 -2.79 7.66
CA PHE A 332 12.25 -4.24 7.42
C PHE A 332 11.88 -4.62 5.98
N LEU A 333 10.95 -3.93 5.32
CA LEU A 333 10.57 -4.22 3.92
C LEU A 333 11.71 -3.86 2.98
N THR A 334 12.41 -2.76 3.27
CA THR A 334 13.60 -2.35 2.53
C THR A 334 14.69 -3.40 2.65
N ALA A 335 15.07 -3.77 3.87
CA ALA A 335 16.09 -4.80 4.11
C ALA A 335 15.72 -6.13 3.43
N PHE A 336 14.51 -6.63 3.66
CA PHE A 336 14.02 -7.87 3.05
C PHE A 336 14.08 -7.84 1.52
N TYR A 337 13.70 -6.71 0.89
CA TYR A 337 13.71 -6.61 -0.56
C TYR A 337 15.13 -6.49 -1.13
N GLU A 338 16.01 -5.74 -0.46
CA GLU A 338 17.41 -5.60 -0.85
C GLU A 338 18.15 -6.93 -0.77
N ASP A 339 18.00 -7.66 0.34
CA ASP A 339 18.58 -9.00 0.54
C ASP A 339 18.09 -9.99 -0.54
N LEU A 340 16.79 -9.96 -0.84
CA LEU A 340 16.19 -10.82 -1.86
C LEU A 340 16.71 -10.50 -3.27
N GLN A 341 16.87 -9.21 -3.59
CA GLN A 341 17.42 -8.78 -4.88
C GLN A 341 18.90 -9.13 -5.00
N GLN A 342 19.69 -8.91 -3.95
CA GLN A 342 21.11 -9.24 -3.95
C GLN A 342 21.32 -10.72 -4.27
N PHE A 343 20.64 -11.62 -3.57
CA PHE A 343 20.78 -13.06 -3.80
C PHE A 343 20.37 -13.49 -5.21
N MET A 344 19.31 -12.91 -5.77
CA MET A 344 18.84 -13.28 -7.12
C MET A 344 19.75 -12.79 -8.26
N ASN A 345 20.62 -11.82 -7.99
CA ASN A 345 21.55 -11.27 -8.97
C ASN A 345 22.93 -11.96 -8.93
N GLU A 346 23.19 -12.75 -7.89
CA GLU A 346 24.39 -13.61 -7.70
C GLU A 346 24.15 -15.03 -8.25
#